data_AF-A0A6A7WDN2-F1
#
_entry.id   AF-A0A6A7WDN2-F1
#
_cell.length_a   1.000
_cell.length_b   1.000
_cell.length_c   1.000
_cell.angle_alpha   90.00
_cell.angle_beta   90.00
_cell.angle_gamma   90.00
#
_symmetry.space_group_name_H-M   'P 1'
#
loop_
_entity.id
_entity.type
_entity.pdbx_description
1 polymer ?
#
loop_
_entity_poly.entity_id
_entity_poly.type
_entity_poly.pdbx_seq_one_letter_code
_entity_poly.pdbx_strand_id
1 'polypeptide(L)'
;MSSIVNNFAENSVTMNAGSTMNGDVHIENVNQGKDEGNTTETTNDSEQKQLKSPLRLSRKKGTKIDFIRVMNAWYECGKVEDMNGNKLTKKDYFDWLGRLFNIDLSGYSNDLSNSMSSSVAYEKQSRIFDELKWKNEEIFNSK
;
A
#
# COMPACT_ATOMS: atom_id res chain seq x y z
N MET A 1 -28.17 20.64 33.56
CA MET A 1 -26.76 20.53 33.98
C MET A 1 -26.31 19.12 33.65
N SER A 2 -25.39 18.94 32.70
CA SER A 2 -24.87 17.62 32.36
C SER A 2 -23.71 17.32 33.31
N SER A 3 -23.85 16.33 34.18
CA SER A 3 -22.76 15.87 35.03
C SER A 3 -21.88 14.90 34.24
N ILE A 4 -20.61 15.26 34.04
CA ILE A 4 -19.62 14.30 33.56
C ILE A 4 -19.32 13.35 34.73
N VAL A 5 -19.64 12.07 34.57
CA VAL A 5 -19.27 11.03 35.53
C VAL A 5 -18.04 10.32 34.96
N ASN A 6 -16.86 10.61 35.51
CA ASN A 6 -15.64 9.90 35.15
C ASN A 6 -15.69 8.49 35.75
N ASN A 7 -15.78 7.47 34.89
CA ASN A 7 -15.75 6.07 35.30
C ASN A 7 -14.30 5.56 35.20
N PHE A 8 -13.48 5.87 36.20
CA PHE A 8 -12.10 5.39 36.23
C PHE A 8 -12.05 3.88 36.50
N ALA A 9 -11.17 3.16 35.78
CA ALA A 9 -10.97 1.72 35.97
C ALA A 9 -10.24 1.42 37.30
N GLU A 10 -10.46 0.23 37.87
CA GLU A 10 -9.69 -0.28 39.00
C GLU A 10 -8.18 -0.17 38.69
N ASN A 11 -7.41 0.42 39.60
CA ASN A 11 -5.98 0.78 39.47
C ASN A 11 -5.64 2.04 38.65
N SER A 12 -6.60 2.90 38.32
CA SER A 12 -6.28 4.23 37.77
C SER A 12 -5.63 5.13 38.83
N VAL A 13 -4.63 5.93 38.44
CA VAL A 13 -4.09 6.99 39.28
C VAL A 13 -4.86 8.28 39.03
N THR A 14 -5.52 8.82 40.05
CA THR A 14 -6.17 10.15 39.99
C THR A 14 -5.18 11.22 40.45
N MET A 15 -4.83 12.16 39.58
CA MET A 15 -4.01 13.32 39.96
C MET A 15 -4.90 14.55 40.16
N ASN A 16 -4.75 15.19 41.31
CA ASN A 16 -5.44 16.45 41.61
C ASN A 16 -4.61 17.64 41.09
N ALA A 17 -5.25 18.80 40.92
CA ALA A 17 -4.55 20.02 40.54
C ALA A 17 -3.44 20.34 41.55
N GLY A 18 -2.20 20.51 41.06
CA GLY A 18 -1.02 20.77 41.89
C GLY A 18 -0.20 19.53 42.28
N SER A 19 -0.60 18.32 41.87
CA SER A 19 0.23 17.13 42.05
C SER A 19 1.48 17.19 41.17
N THR A 20 2.66 17.01 41.78
CA THR A 20 3.96 16.86 41.09
C THR A 20 4.53 15.48 41.39
N MET A 21 5.01 14.77 40.38
CA MET A 21 5.63 13.45 40.53
C MET A 21 7.14 13.58 40.27
N ASN A 22 7.96 13.37 41.31
CA ASN A 22 9.42 13.40 41.21
C ASN A 22 9.96 11.96 41.27
N GLY A 23 10.18 11.35 40.11
CA GLY A 23 10.74 10.01 39.96
C GLY A 23 10.64 9.51 38.51
N ASP A 24 11.45 8.52 38.15
CA ASP A 24 11.37 7.86 36.84
C ASP A 24 10.06 7.09 36.73
N VAL A 25 9.21 7.51 35.79
CA VAL A 25 7.90 6.90 35.55
C VAL A 25 8.08 5.71 34.61
N HIS A 26 7.94 4.49 35.12
CA HIS A 26 7.86 3.29 34.29
C HIS A 26 6.38 2.99 34.01
N ILE A 27 5.92 3.23 32.78
CA ILE A 27 4.56 2.90 32.35
C ILE A 27 4.61 1.56 31.61
N GLU A 28 4.19 0.49 32.29
CA GLU A 28 4.21 -0.86 31.70
C GLU A 28 3.11 -1.07 30.66
N ASN A 29 1.94 -0.44 30.84
CA ASN A 29 0.80 -0.56 29.92
C ASN A 29 0.00 0.75 29.86
N VAL A 30 -0.12 1.33 28.66
CA VAL A 30 -0.98 2.49 28.38
C VAL A 30 -2.33 1.97 27.88
N ASN A 31 -3.36 2.02 28.73
CA ASN A 31 -4.74 1.76 28.29
C ASN A 31 -5.32 3.05 27.68
N GLN A 32 -5.14 3.23 26.38
CA GLN A 32 -5.94 4.19 25.62
C GLN A 32 -7.35 3.64 25.51
N GLY A 33 -8.34 4.39 26.00
CA GLY A 33 -9.75 4.01 25.87
C GLY A 33 -10.07 3.65 24.42
N LYS A 34 -10.66 2.47 24.20
CA LYS A 34 -11.10 2.03 22.88
C LYS A 34 -12.11 3.03 22.33
N ASP A 35 -11.74 3.72 21.26
CA ASP A 35 -12.70 4.34 20.36
C ASP A 35 -13.24 3.21 19.48
N GLU A 36 -14.53 2.89 19.60
CA GLU A 36 -15.18 1.86 18.78
C GLU A 36 -15.31 2.38 17.35
N GLY A 37 -14.27 2.17 16.54
CA GLY A 37 -14.34 2.48 15.12
C GLY A 37 -13.01 2.42 14.40
N ASN A 38 -12.83 1.33 13.66
CA ASN A 38 -11.90 1.16 12.54
C ASN A 38 -10.52 0.57 12.87
N THR A 39 -10.37 -0.71 12.54
CA THR A 39 -9.13 -1.51 12.53
C THR A 39 -8.00 -0.75 11.82
N THR A 40 -7.06 -0.23 12.60
CA THR A 40 -5.75 0.17 12.12
C THR A 40 -4.71 -0.57 12.94
N GLU A 41 -3.96 -1.42 12.25
CA GLU A 41 -2.88 -2.23 12.80
C GLU A 41 -1.80 -1.32 13.38
N THR A 42 -1.42 -1.64 14.60
CA THR A 42 -0.38 -1.01 15.40
C THR A 42 0.99 -1.28 14.80
N THR A 43 1.73 -0.23 14.43
CA THR A 43 3.18 -0.28 14.36
C THR A 43 3.77 0.99 14.95
N ASN A 44 4.65 0.79 15.94
CA ASN A 44 5.26 1.83 16.76
C ASN A 44 6.18 2.74 15.94
N ASP A 45 6.12 4.03 16.28
CA ASP A 45 6.87 5.15 15.70
C ASP A 45 8.39 4.97 15.74
N SER A 46 9.05 5.16 14.60
CA SER A 46 10.23 6.03 14.39
C SER A 46 10.86 5.86 13.00
N GLU A 47 10.06 5.96 11.96
CA GLU A 47 10.57 6.20 10.61
C GLU A 47 9.69 7.29 9.98
N GLN A 48 10.33 8.23 9.29
CA GLN A 48 9.71 9.27 8.48
C GLN A 48 8.35 8.78 7.98
N LYS A 49 7.24 9.44 8.36
CA LYS A 49 5.90 9.15 7.84
C LYS A 49 6.02 9.11 6.32
N GLN A 50 6.25 7.93 5.75
CA GLN A 50 6.42 7.78 4.32
C GLN A 50 5.08 8.22 3.77
N LEU A 51 5.09 9.36 3.07
CA LEU A 51 3.88 9.92 2.52
C LEU A 51 3.26 8.83 1.66
N LYS A 52 2.19 8.22 2.16
CA LYS A 52 1.54 7.11 1.47
C LYS A 52 1.05 7.66 0.14
N SER A 53 1.43 7.00 -0.94
CA SER A 53 1.02 7.47 -2.28
C SER A 53 -0.51 7.59 -2.31
N PRO A 54 -1.08 8.67 -2.86
CA PRO A 54 -2.53 8.76 -3.02
C PRO A 54 -3.06 7.78 -4.08
N LEU A 55 -2.17 7.20 -4.89
CA LEU A 55 -2.51 6.27 -5.94
C LEU A 55 -2.74 4.86 -5.39
N ARG A 56 -3.75 4.20 -5.95
CA ARG A 56 -4.04 2.79 -5.71
C ARG A 56 -4.66 2.16 -6.95
N LEU A 57 -4.48 0.86 -7.11
CA LEU A 57 -5.22 0.12 -8.13
C LEU A 57 -6.71 0.10 -7.81
N SER A 58 -7.53 0.00 -8.86
CA SER A 58 -8.97 -0.21 -8.68
C SER A 58 -9.23 -1.56 -8.00
N ARG A 59 -10.34 -1.66 -7.26
CA ARG A 59 -10.74 -2.92 -6.59
C ARG A 59 -11.30 -3.99 -7.56
N LYS A 60 -11.30 -3.73 -8.87
CA LYS A 60 -11.81 -4.68 -9.87
C LYS A 60 -10.93 -5.93 -9.90
N LYS A 61 -11.57 -7.10 -10.01
CA LYS A 61 -10.88 -8.37 -10.16
C LYS A 61 -10.01 -8.34 -11.41
N GLY A 62 -8.77 -8.83 -11.30
CA GLY A 62 -7.82 -8.89 -12.43
C GLY A 62 -6.91 -7.66 -12.56
N THR A 63 -7.29 -6.50 -12.00
CA THR A 63 -6.50 -5.25 -12.16
C THR A 63 -5.05 -5.39 -11.69
N LYS A 64 -4.77 -6.12 -10.61
CA LYS A 64 -3.40 -6.36 -10.13
C LYS A 64 -2.57 -7.13 -11.16
N ILE A 65 -3.15 -8.19 -11.74
CA ILE A 65 -2.47 -9.04 -12.72
C ILE A 65 -2.24 -8.25 -14.02
N ASP A 66 -3.24 -7.51 -14.49
CA ASP A 66 -3.12 -6.67 -15.69
C ASP A 66 -2.06 -5.58 -15.50
N PHE A 67 -2.02 -4.96 -14.31
CA PHE A 67 -0.95 -4.03 -13.95
C PHE A 67 0.43 -4.68 -14.01
N ILE A 68 0.61 -5.86 -13.40
CA ILE A 68 1.89 -6.59 -13.44
C ILE A 68 2.32 -6.89 -14.88
N ARG A 69 1.39 -7.29 -15.75
CA ARG A 69 1.67 -7.58 -17.17
C ARG A 69 2.15 -6.34 -17.91
N VAL A 70 1.42 -5.23 -17.80
CA VAL A 70 1.75 -3.97 -18.49
C VAL A 70 3.10 -3.44 -18.00
N MET A 71 3.30 -3.40 -16.69
CA MET A 71 4.56 -2.93 -16.11
C MET A 71 5.74 -3.84 -16.45
N ASN A 72 5.55 -5.17 -16.46
CA ASN A 72 6.59 -6.09 -16.90
C ASN A 72 6.95 -5.84 -18.37
N ALA A 73 5.98 -5.71 -19.28
CA ALA A 73 6.25 -5.42 -20.68
C ALA A 73 6.98 -4.07 -20.86
N TRP A 74 6.55 -3.03 -20.14
CA TRP A 74 7.19 -1.72 -20.15
C TRP A 74 8.66 -1.79 -19.72
N TYR A 75 8.94 -2.54 -18.65
CA TYR A 75 10.29 -2.81 -18.17
C TYR A 75 11.13 -3.60 -19.21
N GLU A 76 10.57 -4.64 -19.82
CA GLU A 76 11.27 -5.43 -20.85
C GLU A 76 11.55 -4.63 -22.14
N CYS A 77 10.74 -3.62 -22.44
CA CYS A 77 11.01 -2.65 -23.50
C CYS A 77 12.17 -1.68 -23.20
N GLY A 78 12.80 -1.76 -22.02
CA GLY A 78 13.93 -0.92 -21.63
C GLY A 78 13.57 0.55 -21.42
N LYS A 79 12.34 0.84 -21.01
CA LYS A 79 11.82 2.21 -20.82
C LYS A 79 12.00 2.76 -19.40
N VAL A 80 12.78 2.08 -18.58
CA VAL A 80 13.00 2.41 -17.17
C VAL A 80 14.49 2.28 -16.87
N GLU A 81 15.03 3.31 -16.23
CA GLU A 81 16.42 3.41 -15.81
C GLU A 81 16.49 4.07 -14.43
N ASP A 82 17.64 3.93 -13.75
CA ASP A 82 17.90 4.61 -12.49
C ASP A 82 18.33 6.07 -12.77
N MET A 83 18.59 6.82 -11.70
CA MET A 83 19.02 8.22 -11.82
C MET A 83 20.37 8.40 -12.54
N ASN A 84 21.11 7.31 -12.74
CA ASN A 84 22.39 7.28 -13.44
C ASN A 84 22.28 6.71 -14.87
N GLY A 85 21.06 6.39 -15.34
CA GLY A 85 20.82 5.78 -16.66
C GLY A 85 21.09 4.27 -16.72
N ASN A 86 21.30 3.60 -15.59
CA ASN A 86 21.48 2.14 -15.57
C ASN A 86 20.15 1.40 -15.53
N LYS A 87 20.11 0.19 -16.09
CA LYS A 87 18.95 -0.70 -15.99
C LYS A 87 18.76 -1.15 -14.53
N LEU A 88 17.59 -0.88 -13.95
CA LEU A 88 17.21 -1.43 -12.63
C LEU A 88 17.08 -2.95 -12.70
N THR A 89 17.23 -3.61 -11.56
CA THR A 89 16.77 -5.00 -11.45
C THR A 89 15.23 -5.05 -11.53
N LYS A 90 14.69 -6.14 -12.06
CA LYS A 90 13.24 -6.33 -12.14
C LYS A 90 12.59 -6.32 -10.74
N LYS A 91 13.30 -6.86 -9.74
CA LYS A 91 12.86 -6.86 -8.35
C LYS A 91 12.70 -5.44 -7.82
N ASP A 92 13.74 -4.60 -7.94
CA ASP A 92 13.70 -3.23 -7.44
C ASP A 92 12.63 -2.40 -8.15
N TYR A 93 12.47 -2.62 -9.45
CA TYR A 93 11.39 -2.01 -10.23
C TYR A 93 10.00 -2.32 -9.66
N PHE A 94 9.70 -3.60 -9.39
CA PHE A 94 8.41 -3.99 -8.80
C PHE A 94 8.26 -3.57 -7.33
N ASP A 95 9.34 -3.52 -6.55
CA ASP A 95 9.32 -2.99 -5.18
C ASP A 95 8.90 -1.50 -5.19
N TRP A 96 9.46 -0.69 -6.10
CA TRP A 96 9.06 0.71 -6.27
C TRP A 96 7.61 0.88 -6.73
N LEU A 97 7.15 0.07 -7.69
CA LEU A 97 5.75 0.09 -8.12
C LEU A 97 4.79 -0.30 -6.99
N GLY A 98 5.18 -1.27 -6.16
CA GLY A 98 4.39 -1.69 -5.00
C GLY A 98 4.22 -0.55 -4.01
N ARG A 99 5.30 0.18 -3.72
CA ARG A 99 5.27 1.40 -2.89
C ARG A 99 4.40 2.49 -3.51
N LEU A 100 4.52 2.72 -4.83
CA LEU A 100 3.76 3.75 -5.53
C LEU A 100 2.24 3.49 -5.54
N PHE A 101 1.81 2.24 -5.64
CA PHE A 101 0.39 1.90 -5.68
C PHE A 101 -0.17 1.37 -4.35
N ASN A 102 0.66 1.33 -3.30
CA ASN A 102 0.32 0.77 -1.99
C ASN A 102 -0.16 -0.69 -2.07
N ILE A 103 0.54 -1.51 -2.85
CA ILE A 103 0.23 -2.92 -3.07
C ILE A 103 1.47 -3.76 -2.90
N ASP A 104 1.31 -5.00 -2.40
CA ASP A 104 2.39 -5.97 -2.38
C ASP A 104 2.53 -6.63 -3.76
N LEU A 105 3.71 -6.51 -4.36
CA LEU A 105 4.09 -7.10 -5.65
C LEU A 105 5.23 -8.12 -5.51
N SER A 106 5.61 -8.54 -4.30
CA SER A 106 6.66 -9.53 -4.09
C SER A 106 6.42 -10.85 -4.84
N GLY A 107 5.15 -11.24 -5.00
CA GLY A 107 4.71 -12.42 -5.75
C GLY A 107 4.63 -12.28 -7.28
N TYR A 108 5.08 -11.16 -7.86
CA TYR A 108 4.87 -10.87 -9.30
C TYR A 108 5.36 -11.99 -10.22
N SER A 109 6.45 -12.68 -9.86
CA SER A 109 6.97 -13.79 -10.67
C SER A 109 5.98 -14.94 -10.78
N ASN A 110 5.25 -15.25 -9.71
CA ASN A 110 4.22 -16.28 -9.72
C ASN A 110 3.00 -15.83 -10.53
N ASP A 111 2.63 -14.54 -10.44
CA ASP A 111 1.54 -13.95 -11.24
C ASP A 111 1.87 -14.00 -12.75
N LEU A 112 3.15 -13.85 -13.11
CA LEU A 112 3.64 -14.02 -14.49
C LEU A 112 3.74 -15.50 -14.89
N SER A 113 4.29 -16.38 -14.04
CA SER A 113 4.49 -17.81 -14.37
C SER A 113 3.19 -18.62 -14.41
N ASN A 114 2.25 -18.39 -13.49
CA ASN A 114 0.92 -19.02 -13.53
C ASN A 114 0.13 -18.65 -14.78
N SER A 115 0.51 -17.55 -15.44
CA SER A 115 -0.05 -17.19 -16.72
C SER A 115 0.52 -18.04 -17.87
N MET A 116 1.70 -18.64 -17.79
CA MET A 116 2.27 -19.39 -18.94
C MET A 116 1.80 -20.85 -19.08
N SER A 117 1.17 -21.45 -18.06
CA SER A 117 0.92 -22.90 -18.02
C SER A 117 -0.40 -23.38 -18.66
N SER A 118 -1.24 -22.49 -19.22
CA SER A 118 -2.48 -22.89 -19.90
C SER A 118 -2.56 -22.31 -21.31
N SER A 119 -2.95 -23.12 -22.29
CA SER A 119 -3.20 -22.72 -23.70
C SER A 119 -4.30 -21.66 -23.86
N VAL A 120 -5.08 -21.39 -22.80
CA VAL A 120 -6.07 -20.30 -22.68
C VAL A 120 -5.42 -18.96 -22.27
N ALA A 121 -4.11 -18.94 -22.04
CA ALA A 121 -3.47 -17.83 -21.37
C ALA A 121 -2.92 -16.72 -22.27
N TYR A 122 -2.53 -16.99 -23.52
CA TYR A 122 -2.00 -15.93 -24.39
C TYR A 122 -3.07 -14.85 -24.64
N GLU A 123 -4.28 -15.24 -25.04
CA GLU A 123 -5.38 -14.29 -25.27
C GLU A 123 -5.73 -13.50 -23.99
N LYS A 124 -5.77 -14.17 -22.84
CA LYS A 124 -6.04 -13.52 -21.55
C LYS A 124 -4.90 -12.63 -21.08
N GLN A 125 -3.66 -12.87 -21.51
CA GLN A 125 -2.50 -12.03 -21.21
C GLN A 125 -2.45 -10.81 -22.14
N SER A 126 -2.73 -11.01 -23.43
CA SER A 126 -2.67 -9.96 -24.46
C SER A 126 -3.83 -8.98 -24.39
N ARG A 127 -4.98 -9.41 -23.87
CA ARG A 127 -6.21 -8.60 -23.78
C ARG A 127 -5.98 -7.19 -23.23
N ILE A 128 -5.22 -7.02 -22.14
CA ILE A 128 -4.97 -5.69 -21.56
C ILE A 128 -4.22 -4.77 -22.54
N PHE A 129 -3.30 -5.33 -23.34
CA PHE A 129 -2.54 -4.55 -24.33
C PHE A 129 -3.43 -4.13 -25.50
N ASP A 130 -4.36 -4.98 -25.94
CA ASP A 130 -5.36 -4.63 -26.94
C ASP A 130 -6.31 -3.53 -26.42
N GLU A 131 -6.77 -3.64 -25.16
CA GLU A 131 -7.58 -2.61 -24.51
C GLU A 131 -6.84 -1.26 -24.43
N LEU A 132 -5.55 -1.27 -24.07
CA LEU A 132 -4.72 -0.07 -24.03
C LEU A 132 -4.48 0.53 -25.41
N LYS A 133 -4.23 -0.31 -26.43
CA LYS A 133 -4.07 0.13 -27.83
C LYS A 133 -5.33 0.81 -28.32
N TRP A 134 -6.49 0.16 -28.17
CA TRP A 134 -7.78 0.73 -28.57
C TRP A 134 -8.07 2.04 -27.85
N LYS A 135 -7.80 2.11 -26.54
CA LYS A 135 -7.97 3.35 -25.77
C LYS A 135 -7.05 4.48 -26.27
N ASN A 136 -5.81 4.16 -26.64
CA ASN A 136 -4.87 5.14 -27.21
C ASN A 136 -5.35 5.66 -28.57
N GLU A 137 -5.86 4.78 -29.44
CA GLU A 137 -6.46 5.16 -30.73
C GLU A 137 -7.68 6.07 -30.54
N GLU A 138 -8.56 5.75 -29.59
CA GLU A 138 -9.71 6.59 -29.23
C GLU A 138 -9.28 7.98 -28.74
N ILE A 139 -8.27 8.08 -27.87
CA ILE A 139 -7.74 9.37 -27.36
C ILE A 139 -7.15 10.21 -28.49
N PHE A 140 -6.48 9.57 -29.46
CA PHE A 140 -5.85 10.28 -30.57
C PHE A 140 -6.88 10.74 -31.61
N ASN A 141 -7.86 9.89 -31.93
CA ASN A 141 -8.90 10.17 -32.93
C ASN A 141 -10.06 11.02 -32.40
N SER A 142 -10.14 11.24 -31.09
CA SER A 142 -11.11 12.15 -30.45
C SER A 142 -10.61 13.59 -30.34
N LYS A 143 -9.40 13.88 -30.85
CA LYS A 143 -8.83 15.22 -30.99
C LYS A 143 -8.92 15.69 -32.43
#